data_AF-A0A661I343-F1
#
_entry.id   AF-A0A661I343-F1
#
_cell.length_a   1.000
_cell.length_b   1.000
_cell.length_c   1.000
_cell.angle_alpha   90.00
_cell.angle_beta   90.00
_cell.angle_gamma   90.00
#
_symmetry.space_group_name_H-M   'P 1'
#
loop_
_entity.id
_entity.type
_entity.pdbx_description
1 polymer ?
#
loop_
_entity_poly.entity_id
_entity_poly.type
_entity_poly.pdbx_seq_one_letter_code
_entity_poly.pdbx_strand_id
1 'polypeptide(L)'
;AMGPAAVFGEKYNRGKEVFLISIGFIAVAFLLMGFGENIWLFGTGVVFFFIGFNMFEPLLQSFVSKFAKANQKGAALGVANTFAYIGMGVGATLAGKIFEIGSVQAVAIVVLIVTIFWAIWIYGMRNPGLRGTIYLGTDLFDREKLNDLRLQEGITDIYVNETEGMMVIKYDKELQDEDIIRGKML
;
A
#
# COMPACT_ATOMS: atom_id res chain seq x y z
N ALA A 1 -3.51 -0.24 -16.20
CA ALA A 1 -3.30 -1.08 -14.99
C ALA A 1 -3.70 -0.37 -13.69
N MET A 2 -3.34 0.92 -13.52
CA MET A 2 -3.66 1.70 -12.30
C MET A 2 -5.15 1.70 -11.90
N GLY A 3 -6.07 1.97 -12.83
CA GLY A 3 -7.51 2.06 -12.53
C GLY A 3 -8.11 0.79 -11.92
N PRO A 4 -7.99 -0.38 -12.58
CA PRO A 4 -8.51 -1.63 -12.04
C PRO A 4 -7.84 -2.05 -10.74
N ALA A 5 -6.53 -1.87 -10.57
CA ALA A 5 -5.83 -2.31 -9.36
C ALA A 5 -6.17 -1.49 -8.13
N ALA A 6 -6.33 -0.16 -8.29
CA ALA A 6 -6.85 0.70 -7.23
C ALA A 6 -8.29 0.31 -6.88
N VAL A 7 -9.15 0.09 -7.88
CA VAL A 7 -10.54 -0.32 -7.65
C VAL A 7 -10.62 -1.71 -7.00
N PHE A 8 -9.86 -2.70 -7.46
CA PHE A 8 -9.89 -4.05 -6.88
C PHE A 8 -9.28 -4.11 -5.47
N GLY A 9 -8.18 -3.38 -5.25
CA GLY A 9 -7.51 -3.30 -3.95
C GLY A 9 -8.30 -2.52 -2.91
N GLU A 10 -8.95 -1.42 -3.29
CA GLU A 10 -9.69 -0.55 -2.37
C GLU A 10 -11.17 -0.92 -2.23
N LYS A 11 -11.86 -1.31 -3.30
CA LYS A 11 -13.31 -1.62 -3.28
C LYS A 11 -13.61 -3.00 -2.71
N TYR A 12 -12.75 -3.99 -2.91
CA TYR A 12 -12.99 -5.38 -2.46
C TYR A 12 -12.17 -5.78 -1.23
N ASN A 13 -11.48 -4.84 -0.58
CA ASN A 13 -10.60 -5.10 0.58
C ASN A 13 -9.52 -6.17 0.34
N ARG A 14 -9.21 -6.50 -0.93
CA ARG A 14 -8.18 -7.49 -1.31
C ARG A 14 -6.82 -6.84 -1.58
N GLY A 15 -6.52 -5.71 -0.93
CA GLY A 15 -5.28 -4.96 -1.15
C GLY A 15 -4.02 -5.80 -1.05
N LYS A 16 -3.94 -6.73 -0.07
CA LYS A 16 -2.82 -7.66 0.08
C LYS A 16 -2.63 -8.58 -1.13
N GLU A 17 -3.72 -9.10 -1.69
CA GLU A 17 -3.66 -10.02 -2.83
C GLU A 17 -3.24 -9.29 -4.10
N VAL A 18 -3.79 -8.10 -4.35
CA VAL A 18 -3.39 -7.28 -5.50
C VAL A 18 -1.91 -6.88 -5.38
N PHE A 19 -1.44 -6.61 -4.17
CA PHE A 19 -0.02 -6.34 -3.89
C PHE A 19 0.86 -7.57 -4.19
N LEU A 20 0.49 -8.77 -3.73
CA LEU A 20 1.24 -10.00 -4.04
C LEU A 20 1.23 -10.32 -5.53
N ILE A 21 0.10 -10.12 -6.22
CA ILE A 21 0.00 -10.27 -7.68
C ILE A 21 0.95 -9.29 -8.37
N SER A 22 1.02 -8.03 -7.91
CA SER A 22 1.93 -7.03 -8.47
C SER A 22 3.40 -7.43 -8.35
N ILE A 23 3.80 -8.03 -7.22
CA ILE A 23 5.15 -8.60 -7.03
C ILE A 23 5.38 -9.76 -8.01
N GLY A 24 4.38 -10.62 -8.22
CA GLY A 24 4.43 -11.70 -9.21
C GLY A 24 4.68 -11.18 -10.62
N PHE A 25 3.98 -10.12 -11.05
CA PHE A 25 4.21 -9.47 -12.34
C PHE A 25 5.64 -8.93 -12.46
N ILE A 26 6.17 -8.30 -11.41
CA ILE A 26 7.56 -7.80 -11.38
C ILE A 26 8.55 -8.96 -11.47
N ALA A 27 8.33 -10.07 -10.75
CA ALA A 27 9.20 -11.25 -10.82
C ALA A 27 9.23 -11.86 -12.23
N VAL A 28 8.05 -12.08 -12.85
CA VAL A 28 7.98 -12.58 -14.23
C VAL A 28 8.65 -11.61 -15.20
N ALA A 29 8.48 -10.31 -15.01
CA ALA A 29 9.14 -9.31 -15.83
C ALA A 29 10.67 -9.45 -15.83
N PHE A 30 11.29 -9.56 -14.64
CA PHE A 30 12.74 -9.70 -14.52
C PHE A 30 13.24 -11.07 -14.99
N LEU A 31 12.45 -12.14 -14.89
CA LEU A 31 12.77 -13.42 -15.53
C LEU A 31 12.83 -13.28 -17.05
N LEU A 32 11.82 -12.67 -17.66
CA LEU A 32 11.75 -12.48 -19.11
C LEU A 32 12.82 -11.53 -19.64
N MET A 33 13.12 -10.44 -18.92
CA MET A 33 14.16 -9.49 -19.30
C MET A 33 15.57 -10.04 -19.08
N GLY A 34 15.77 -10.86 -18.04
CA GLY A 34 17.07 -11.43 -17.69
C GLY A 34 17.49 -12.61 -18.56
N PHE A 35 16.54 -13.52 -18.84
CA PHE A 35 16.80 -14.80 -19.50
C PHE A 35 16.16 -14.90 -20.89
N GLY A 36 15.44 -13.87 -21.35
CA GLY A 36 14.86 -13.85 -22.68
C GLY A 36 15.94 -13.79 -23.76
N GLU A 37 15.97 -14.79 -24.63
CA GLU A 37 16.94 -14.88 -25.74
C GLU A 37 16.55 -13.98 -26.93
N ASN A 38 15.30 -13.49 -26.96
CA ASN A 38 14.74 -12.72 -28.07
C ASN A 38 14.18 -11.37 -27.60
N ILE A 39 14.26 -10.36 -28.46
CA ILE A 39 13.76 -9.00 -28.19
C ILE A 39 12.26 -8.96 -27.82
N TRP A 40 11.47 -9.89 -28.36
CA TRP A 40 10.04 -10.02 -28.04
C TRP A 40 9.79 -10.45 -26.60
N LEU A 41 10.63 -11.34 -26.06
CA LEU A 41 10.55 -11.75 -24.65
C LEU A 41 10.96 -10.61 -23.74
N PHE A 42 12.03 -9.88 -24.09
CA PHE A 42 12.45 -8.69 -23.37
C PHE A 42 11.35 -7.62 -23.35
N GLY A 43 10.75 -7.31 -24.50
CA GLY A 43 9.65 -6.36 -24.62
C GLY A 43 8.41 -6.77 -23.82
N THR A 44 8.09 -8.06 -23.80
CA THR A 44 7.02 -8.60 -22.96
C THR A 44 7.35 -8.43 -21.48
N GLY A 45 8.60 -8.69 -21.07
CA GLY A 45 9.09 -8.43 -19.73
C GLY A 45 8.90 -6.96 -19.31
N VAL A 46 9.23 -6.01 -20.18
CA VAL A 46 9.00 -4.57 -19.94
C VAL A 46 7.51 -4.28 -19.71
N VAL A 47 6.61 -4.84 -20.52
CA VAL A 47 5.16 -4.68 -20.33
C VAL A 47 4.69 -5.23 -18.98
N PHE A 48 5.16 -6.42 -18.60
CA PHE A 48 4.86 -7.03 -17.29
C PHE A 48 5.38 -6.17 -16.13
N PHE A 49 6.58 -5.58 -16.27
CA PHE A 49 7.13 -4.67 -15.27
C PHE A 49 6.22 -3.46 -15.08
N PHE A 50 5.83 -2.81 -16.18
CA PHE A 50 4.92 -1.67 -16.12
C PHE A 50 3.58 -2.03 -15.50
N ILE A 51 3.01 -3.19 -15.83
CA ILE A 51 1.76 -3.66 -15.20
C ILE A 51 1.97 -3.80 -13.69
N GLY A 52 2.97 -4.56 -13.25
CA GLY A 52 3.25 -4.78 -11.83
C GLY A 52 3.50 -3.46 -11.08
N PHE A 53 4.37 -2.60 -11.61
CA PHE A 53 4.68 -1.30 -11.00
C PHE A 53 3.46 -0.38 -10.89
N ASN A 54 2.65 -0.28 -11.96
CA ASN A 54 1.43 0.53 -11.97
C ASN A 54 0.31 -0.03 -11.08
N MET A 55 0.39 -1.30 -10.68
CA MET A 55 -0.49 -1.87 -9.65
C MET A 55 0.05 -1.59 -8.25
N PHE A 56 1.36 -1.75 -8.07
CA PHE A 56 2.06 -1.64 -6.79
C PHE A 56 2.08 -0.21 -6.24
N GLU A 57 2.52 0.76 -7.03
CA GLU A 57 2.73 2.14 -6.60
C GLU A 57 1.51 2.79 -5.93
N PRO A 58 0.30 2.79 -6.55
CA PRO A 58 -0.87 3.38 -5.92
C PRO A 58 -1.31 2.65 -4.65
N LEU A 59 -1.13 1.33 -4.58
CA LEU A 59 -1.46 0.56 -3.38
C LEU A 59 -0.52 0.89 -2.21
N LEU A 60 0.77 1.07 -2.49
CA LEU A 60 1.74 1.49 -1.47
C LEU A 60 1.35 2.85 -0.88
N GLN A 61 1.06 3.83 -1.75
CA GLN A 61 0.63 5.17 -1.32
C GLN A 61 -0.68 5.11 -0.53
N SER A 62 -1.65 4.32 -0.99
CA SER A 62 -2.91 4.09 -0.27
C SER A 62 -2.67 3.51 1.13
N PHE A 63 -1.84 2.46 1.25
CA PHE A 63 -1.53 1.84 2.54
C PHE A 63 -0.84 2.81 3.49
N VAL A 64 0.21 3.50 3.06
CA VAL A 64 0.91 4.52 3.87
C VAL A 64 -0.08 5.53 4.41
N SER A 65 -1.00 6.01 3.56
CA SER A 65 -2.01 6.99 3.93
C SER A 65 -3.06 6.45 4.92
N LYS A 66 -3.40 5.16 4.85
CA LYS A 66 -4.32 4.49 5.78
C LYS A 66 -3.69 4.30 7.15
N PHE A 67 -2.41 3.96 7.22
CA PHE A 67 -1.66 3.78 8.47
C PHE A 67 -1.31 5.10 9.17
N ALA A 68 -1.23 6.20 8.43
CA ALA A 68 -0.97 7.53 9.00
C ALA A 68 -2.17 8.08 9.79
N LYS A 69 -1.91 8.85 10.86
CA LYS A 69 -2.93 9.67 11.51
C LYS A 69 -3.47 10.71 10.53
N ALA A 70 -4.74 11.09 10.65
CA ALA A 70 -5.38 12.00 9.69
C ALA A 70 -4.62 13.33 9.53
N ASN A 71 -4.13 13.92 10.64
CA ASN A 71 -3.30 15.13 10.64
C ASN A 71 -1.86 14.94 10.13
N GLN A 72 -1.38 13.71 10.01
CA GLN A 72 -0.01 13.38 9.61
C GLN A 72 0.05 12.68 8.24
N LYS A 73 -1.07 12.58 7.54
CA LYS A 73 -1.17 11.88 6.24
C LYS A 73 -0.16 12.44 5.23
N GLY A 74 -0.05 13.77 5.12
CA GLY A 74 0.91 14.42 4.21
C GLY A 74 2.36 14.16 4.59
N ALA A 75 2.69 14.23 5.88
CA ALA A 75 4.04 13.96 6.38
C ALA A 75 4.45 12.49 6.16
N ALA A 76 3.55 11.55 6.41
CA ALA A 76 3.79 10.12 6.19
C ALA A 76 4.05 9.79 4.71
N LEU A 77 3.25 10.38 3.81
CA LEU A 77 3.48 10.24 2.36
C LEU A 77 4.80 10.88 1.94
N GLY A 78 5.15 12.05 2.51
CA GLY A 78 6.44 12.70 2.29
C GLY A 78 7.61 11.81 2.66
N VAL A 79 7.61 11.26 3.89
CA VAL A 79 8.65 10.33 4.36
C VAL A 79 8.72 9.08 3.48
N ALA A 80 7.58 8.48 3.14
CA ALA A 80 7.54 7.31 2.25
C ALA A 80 8.15 7.60 0.87
N ASN A 81 7.85 8.75 0.28
CA ASN A 81 8.43 9.17 -1.00
C ASN A 81 9.94 9.44 -0.89
N THR A 82 10.41 10.04 0.21
CA THR A 82 11.85 10.22 0.45
C THR A 82 12.58 8.87 0.47
N PHE A 83 12.07 7.89 1.22
CA PHE A 83 12.66 6.55 1.23
C PHE A 83 12.57 5.87 -0.14
N ALA A 84 11.48 6.08 -0.89
CA ALA A 84 11.35 5.55 -2.24
C ALA A 84 12.43 6.11 -3.19
N TYR A 85 12.69 7.41 -3.17
CA TYR A 85 13.74 8.03 -4.00
C TYR A 85 15.15 7.63 -3.58
N ILE A 86 15.41 7.53 -2.27
CA ILE A 86 16.69 7.02 -1.77
C ILE A 86 16.89 5.57 -2.24
N GLY A 87 15.86 4.73 -2.10
CA GLY A 87 15.87 3.35 -2.56
C GLY A 87 16.08 3.24 -4.07
N MET A 88 15.46 4.12 -4.86
CA MET A 88 15.67 4.20 -6.31
C MET A 88 17.13 4.55 -6.65
N GLY A 89 17.72 5.52 -5.96
CA GLY A 89 19.12 5.90 -6.14
C GLY A 89 20.08 4.76 -5.79
N VAL A 90 19.97 4.20 -4.59
CA VAL A 90 20.82 3.09 -4.12
C VAL A 90 20.63 1.86 -5.00
N GLY A 91 19.38 1.53 -5.34
CA GLY A 91 19.05 0.41 -6.21
C GLY A 91 19.64 0.57 -7.60
N ALA A 92 19.57 1.76 -8.20
CA ALA A 92 20.17 2.04 -9.50
C ALA A 92 21.70 1.91 -9.47
N THR A 93 22.37 2.45 -8.45
CA THR A 93 23.82 2.33 -8.29
C THR A 93 24.25 0.86 -8.10
N LEU A 94 23.54 0.10 -7.25
CA LEU A 94 23.83 -1.31 -7.03
C LEU A 94 23.60 -2.15 -8.29
N ALA A 95 22.47 -1.94 -8.97
CA ALA A 95 22.17 -2.64 -10.23
C ALA A 95 23.22 -2.33 -11.30
N GLY A 96 23.65 -1.07 -11.43
CA GLY A 96 24.72 -0.67 -12.35
C GLY A 96 26.04 -1.37 -12.05
N LYS A 97 26.44 -1.44 -10.76
CA LYS A 97 27.67 -2.14 -10.36
C LYS A 97 27.59 -3.65 -10.57
N ILE A 98 26.44 -4.28 -10.29
CA ILE A 98 26.21 -5.70 -10.56
C ILE A 98 26.25 -5.97 -12.06
N PHE A 99 25.71 -5.06 -12.87
CA PHE A 99 25.74 -5.17 -14.32
C PHE A 99 27.17 -5.04 -14.89
N GLU A 100 28.00 -4.16 -14.33
CA GLU A 100 29.39 -3.97 -14.76
C GLU A 100 30.27 -5.20 -14.49
N ILE A 101 30.11 -5.83 -13.31
CA ILE A 101 30.92 -6.98 -12.90
C ILE A 101 30.34 -8.30 -13.41
N GLY A 102 29.03 -8.35 -13.61
CA GLY A 102 28.28 -9.53 -14.02
C GLY A 102 27.64 -9.36 -15.39
N SER A 103 26.39 -9.81 -15.49
CA SER A 103 25.60 -9.77 -16.72
C SER A 103 24.16 -9.34 -16.42
N VAL A 104 23.33 -9.17 -17.46
CA VAL A 104 21.90 -8.88 -17.30
C VAL A 104 21.21 -9.94 -16.42
N GLN A 105 21.61 -11.20 -16.57
CA GLN A 105 21.11 -12.33 -15.77
C GLN A 105 21.43 -12.15 -14.28
N ALA A 106 22.64 -11.66 -13.94
CA ALA A 106 23.03 -11.45 -12.55
C ALA A 106 22.14 -10.40 -11.87
N VAL A 107 21.84 -9.30 -12.58
CA VAL A 107 20.90 -8.27 -12.09
C VAL A 107 19.50 -8.87 -11.89
N ALA A 108 19.01 -9.63 -12.88
CA ALA A 108 17.71 -10.28 -12.80
C ALA A 108 17.60 -11.24 -11.60
N ILE A 109 18.63 -12.07 -11.35
CA ILE A 109 18.67 -12.99 -10.21
C ILE A 109 18.62 -12.23 -8.89
N VAL A 110 19.40 -11.16 -8.73
CA VAL A 110 19.39 -10.35 -7.51
C VAL A 110 18.01 -9.74 -7.26
N VAL A 111 17.38 -9.19 -8.31
CA VAL A 111 16.03 -8.63 -8.20
C VAL A 111 15.01 -9.72 -7.85
N LEU A 112 15.12 -10.92 -8.43
CA LEU A 112 14.24 -12.05 -8.11
C LEU A 112 14.37 -12.51 -6.66
N ILE A 113 15.59 -12.54 -6.12
CA ILE A 113 15.80 -12.84 -4.71
C ILE A 113 15.11 -11.80 -3.84
N VAL A 114 15.27 -10.51 -4.16
CA VAL A 114 14.61 -9.41 -3.42
C VAL A 114 13.09 -9.50 -3.51
N THR A 115 12.51 -9.80 -4.68
CA THR A 115 11.06 -9.93 -4.82
C THR A 115 10.50 -11.14 -4.07
N ILE A 116 11.23 -12.26 -4.00
CA ILE A 116 10.83 -13.43 -3.19
C ILE A 116 10.84 -13.07 -1.70
N PHE A 117 11.92 -12.47 -1.19
CA PHE A 117 11.98 -12.03 0.20
C PHE A 117 10.84 -11.06 0.54
N TRP A 118 10.56 -10.14 -0.38
CA TRP A 118 9.47 -9.18 -0.21
C TRP A 118 8.09 -9.83 -0.24
N ALA A 119 7.85 -10.81 -1.13
CA ALA A 119 6.61 -11.56 -1.17
C ALA A 119 6.37 -12.34 0.14
N ILE A 120 7.41 -12.97 0.70
CA ILE A 120 7.35 -13.67 1.99
C ILE A 120 6.99 -12.70 3.11
N TRP A 121 7.62 -11.51 3.12
CA TRP A 121 7.33 -10.48 4.10
C TRP A 121 5.87 -10.03 4.04
N ILE A 122 5.35 -9.75 2.84
CA ILE A 122 3.97 -9.32 2.64
C ILE A 122 2.98 -10.46 2.96
N TYR A 123 3.35 -11.71 2.70
CA TYR A 123 2.54 -12.85 3.10
C TYR A 123 2.29 -12.89 4.62
N GLY A 124 3.26 -12.46 5.43
CA GLY A 124 3.10 -12.29 6.88
C GLY A 124 2.29 -11.06 7.32
N MET A 125 1.98 -10.13 6.42
CA MET A 125 1.26 -8.89 6.76
C MET A 125 -0.25 -9.14 6.92
N ARG A 126 -0.86 -8.56 7.97
CA ARG A 126 -2.33 -8.55 8.16
C ARG A 126 -2.98 -7.63 7.11
N ASN A 127 -4.12 -8.04 6.54
CA ASN A 127 -4.69 -7.38 5.37
C ASN A 127 -5.09 -5.91 5.67
N PRO A 128 -4.52 -4.90 4.98
CA PRO A 128 -4.82 -3.49 5.22
C PRO A 128 -6.22 -3.05 4.72
N GLY A 129 -6.95 -3.93 4.02
CA GLY A 129 -8.34 -3.71 3.60
C GLY A 129 -9.35 -3.64 4.76
N LEU A 130 -8.93 -3.96 5.98
CA LEU A 130 -9.81 -4.04 7.13
C LEU A 130 -10.01 -2.71 7.85
N ARG A 131 -9.33 -1.62 7.46
CA ARG A 131 -9.52 -0.32 8.11
C ARG A 131 -10.55 0.54 7.35
N GLY A 132 -11.74 0.69 7.93
CA GLY A 132 -12.78 1.62 7.50
C GLY A 132 -12.54 3.03 8.05
N THR A 133 -13.01 4.05 7.34
CA THR A 133 -12.97 5.44 7.81
C THR A 133 -14.37 6.02 7.67
N ILE A 134 -14.99 6.41 8.79
CA ILE A 134 -16.28 7.13 8.80
C ILE A 134 -15.98 8.62 8.98
N TYR A 135 -16.67 9.45 8.21
CA TYR A 135 -16.69 10.90 8.36
C TYR A 135 -18.06 11.29 8.93
N LEU A 136 -18.08 11.94 10.09
CA LEU A 136 -19.29 12.41 10.77
C LEU A 136 -19.20 13.93 10.96
N GLY A 137 -20.29 14.64 10.71
CA GLY A 137 -20.38 16.08 11.00
C GLY A 137 -20.43 16.32 12.51
N THR A 138 -19.76 17.37 12.99
CA THR A 138 -19.69 17.73 14.42
C THR A 138 -21.00 18.28 14.98
N ASP A 139 -22.00 18.54 14.15
CA ASP A 139 -23.27 19.16 14.56
C ASP A 139 -24.21 18.23 15.36
N LEU A 140 -23.83 16.95 15.52
CA LEU A 140 -24.64 15.92 16.19
C LEU A 140 -24.07 15.48 17.56
N PHE A 141 -23.04 16.13 18.12
CA PHE A 141 -22.24 15.52 19.21
C PHE A 141 -22.02 16.25 20.54
N ASP A 142 -22.15 15.46 21.60
CA ASP A 142 -21.84 15.76 23.00
C ASP A 142 -20.43 15.26 23.39
N ARG A 143 -19.59 16.12 23.99
CA ARG A 143 -18.14 15.90 24.16
C ARG A 143 -17.78 14.80 25.16
N GLU A 144 -18.71 14.39 26.03
CA GLU A 144 -18.43 13.43 27.11
C GLU A 144 -18.33 11.97 26.62
N LYS A 145 -19.06 11.57 25.57
CA LYS A 145 -19.07 10.18 25.05
C LYS A 145 -17.84 9.80 24.20
N LEU A 146 -17.00 10.77 23.86
CA LEU A 146 -15.78 10.58 23.05
C LEU A 146 -14.69 9.77 23.77
N ASN A 147 -14.63 9.88 25.10
CA ASN A 147 -13.63 9.17 25.89
C ASN A 147 -13.98 7.68 26.01
N ASP A 148 -15.26 7.32 26.07
CA ASP A 148 -15.72 5.93 26.14
C ASP A 148 -15.49 5.15 24.84
N LEU A 149 -15.57 5.83 23.69
CA LEU A 149 -15.29 5.25 22.37
C LEU A 149 -13.79 5.03 22.12
N ARG A 150 -12.91 5.89 22.66
CA ARG A 150 -11.45 5.68 22.58
C ARG A 150 -10.97 4.40 23.28
N LEU A 151 -11.75 3.90 24.24
CA LEU A 151 -11.43 2.74 25.06
C LEU A 151 -11.94 1.41 24.47
N GLN A 152 -12.70 1.42 23.37
CA GLN A 152 -13.19 0.19 22.74
C GLN A 152 -12.14 -0.46 21.81
N GLU A 153 -11.93 -1.77 21.97
CA GLU A 153 -11.16 -2.57 21.03
C GLU A 153 -11.76 -2.48 19.62
N GLY A 154 -10.95 -2.07 18.64
CA GLY A 154 -11.34 -1.93 17.23
C GLY A 154 -11.32 -0.50 16.68
N ILE A 155 -11.21 0.53 17.53
CA ILE A 155 -11.05 1.93 17.07
C ILE A 155 -9.55 2.25 16.96
N THR A 156 -9.08 2.49 15.74
CA THR A 156 -7.65 2.70 15.44
C THR A 156 -7.23 4.16 15.57
N ASP A 157 -8.12 5.10 15.24
CA ASP A 157 -7.87 6.54 15.39
C ASP A 157 -9.19 7.32 15.41
N ILE A 158 -9.30 8.33 16.27
CA ILE A 158 -10.40 9.31 16.27
C ILE A 158 -9.76 10.68 16.07
N TYR A 159 -10.00 11.28 14.91
CA TYR A 159 -9.52 12.62 14.57
C TYR A 159 -10.69 13.60 14.49
N VAL A 160 -10.67 14.64 15.32
CA VAL A 160 -11.65 15.71 15.28
C VAL A 160 -11.01 16.90 14.57
N ASN A 161 -11.56 17.30 13.42
CA ASN A 161 -11.20 18.53 12.74
C ASN A 161 -12.17 19.64 13.14
N GLU A 162 -11.80 20.46 14.14
CA GLU A 162 -12.62 21.57 14.64
C GLU A 162 -12.78 22.71 13.61
N THR A 163 -11.91 22.80 12.61
CA THR A 163 -11.97 23.86 11.58
C THR A 163 -12.98 23.56 10.48
N GLU A 164 -13.17 22.28 10.14
CA GLU A 164 -14.12 21.84 9.10
C GLU A 164 -15.44 21.32 9.68
N GLY A 165 -15.56 21.23 11.02
CA GLY A 165 -16.75 20.67 11.66
C GLY A 165 -16.93 19.17 11.36
N MET A 166 -15.84 18.41 11.27
CA MET A 166 -15.88 17.00 10.86
C MET A 166 -15.03 16.12 11.78
N MET A 167 -15.59 15.00 12.21
CA MET A 167 -14.91 13.94 12.95
C MET A 167 -14.68 12.74 12.03
N VAL A 168 -13.44 12.25 12.03
CA VAL A 168 -12.97 11.12 11.23
C VAL A 168 -12.64 9.97 12.17
N ILE A 169 -13.35 8.87 12.03
CA ILE A 169 -13.16 7.68 12.88
C ILE A 169 -12.64 6.55 12.00
N LYS A 170 -11.40 6.14 12.28
CA LYS A 170 -10.78 4.97 11.67
C LYS A 170 -11.03 3.76 12.55
N TYR A 171 -11.73 2.77 12.02
CA TYR A 171 -12.10 1.55 12.75
C TYR A 171 -11.68 0.31 11.96
N ASP A 172 -11.45 -0.79 12.67
CA ASP A 172 -11.19 -2.10 12.08
C ASP A 172 -12.54 -2.79 11.79
N LYS A 173 -12.84 -3.00 10.51
CA LYS A 173 -14.04 -3.66 9.97
C LYS A 173 -14.16 -5.12 10.41
N GLU A 174 -13.08 -5.73 10.91
CA GLU A 174 -13.14 -7.07 11.52
C GLU A 174 -13.77 -7.06 12.93
N LEU A 175 -13.74 -5.91 13.62
CA LEU A 175 -14.12 -5.82 15.04
C LEU A 175 -15.38 -4.99 15.27
N GLN A 176 -15.67 -4.00 14.43
CA GLN A 176 -16.85 -3.12 14.58
C GLN A 176 -17.54 -2.85 13.23
N ASP A 177 -18.87 -2.85 13.26
CA ASP A 177 -19.73 -2.56 12.11
C ASP A 177 -20.05 -1.06 12.02
N GLU A 178 -20.16 -0.54 10.80
CA GLU A 178 -20.41 0.89 10.53
C GLU A 178 -21.75 1.34 11.12
N ASP A 179 -22.77 0.49 11.07
CA ASP A 179 -24.11 0.78 11.60
C ASP A 179 -24.14 0.78 13.14
N ILE A 180 -23.28 -0.02 13.79
CA ILE A 180 -23.14 -0.03 15.25
C ILE A 180 -22.42 1.23 15.72
N ILE A 181 -21.42 1.68 14.97
CA ILE A 181 -20.71 2.94 15.25
C ILE A 181 -21.65 4.12 15.03
N ARG A 182 -22.38 4.19 13.91
CA ARG A 182 -23.36 5.27 13.66
C ARG A 182 -24.53 5.24 14.65
N GLY A 183 -25.03 4.07 15.02
CA GLY A 183 -26.13 3.92 15.97
C GLY A 183 -25.77 4.22 17.43
N LYS A 184 -24.50 4.10 17.83
CA LYS A 184 -24.01 4.63 19.12
C LYS A 184 -23.81 6.16 19.09
N MET A 185 -23.89 6.75 17.90
CA MET A 185 -23.52 8.12 17.64
C MET A 185 -24.68 9.05 17.29
N LEU A 186 -25.86 8.50 17.00
CA LEU A 186 -27.15 9.19 16.90
C LEU A 186 -27.95 8.96 18.18
#